data_AF-A0A842YID5-F1
#
_entry.id   AF-A0A842YID5-F1
#
_cell.length_a   1.000
_cell.length_b   1.000
_cell.length_c   1.000
_cell.angle_alpha   90.00
_cell.angle_beta   90.00
_cell.angle_gamma   90.00
#
_symmetry.space_group_name_H-M   'P 1'
#
loop_
_entity.id
_entity.type
_entity.pdbx_description
1 polymer ?
#
loop_
_entity_poly.entity_id
_entity_poly.type
_entity_poly.pdbx_seq_one_letter_code
_entity_poly.pdbx_strand_id
1 'polypeptide(L)'
;QMIREAEEYVWRITDRYIITVIPSWNDALERGVEARLLEPENIVIPPEFNRGPVIREAVLNQQFLNRLVNDVPVFMSLSEKHVAGICFPANDGRIDYRGFVSEDPTVLKWAKDLYENLWSKSRPKPLT
;
A
#
# COMPACT_ATOMS: atom_id res chain seq x y z
N GLN A 1 7.45 -2.60 -10.55
CA GLN A 1 8.90 -2.80 -10.41
C GLN A 1 9.30 -2.77 -8.93
N MET A 2 9.03 -1.68 -8.19
CA MET A 2 9.37 -1.56 -6.76
C MET A 2 9.04 -2.78 -5.87
N ILE A 3 7.82 -3.32 -5.90
CA ILE A 3 7.44 -4.48 -5.06
C ILE A 3 8.33 -5.71 -5.33
N ARG A 4 8.81 -5.86 -6.57
CA ARG A 4 9.70 -6.97 -6.96
C ARG A 4 11.13 -6.76 -6.46
N GLU A 5 11.54 -5.51 -6.28
CA GLU A 5 12.89 -5.13 -5.86
C GLU A 5 13.01 -4.93 -4.34
N ALA A 6 11.88 -4.82 -3.63
CA ALA A 6 11.85 -4.68 -2.18
C ALA A 6 12.41 -5.92 -1.49
N GLU A 7 13.21 -5.68 -0.45
CA GLU A 7 13.88 -6.67 0.38
C GLU A 7 13.40 -6.63 1.84
N GLU A 8 13.01 -5.47 2.35
CA GLU A 8 12.60 -5.31 3.75
C GLU A 8 11.09 -5.12 3.87
N TYR A 9 10.54 -4.12 3.18
CA TYR A 9 9.11 -3.84 3.27
C TYR A 9 8.52 -3.20 2.02
N VAL A 10 7.20 -3.33 1.92
CA VAL A 10 6.37 -2.53 1.02
C VAL A 10 5.24 -1.90 1.82
N TRP A 11 5.18 -0.57 1.77
CA TRP A 11 4.10 0.21 2.37
C TRP A 11 3.24 0.83 1.28
N ARG A 12 1.93 0.76 1.46
CA ARG A 12 0.98 1.26 0.47
C ARG A 12 -0.23 1.95 1.09
N ILE A 13 -0.66 3.02 0.44
CA ILE A 13 -1.94 3.68 0.64
C ILE A 13 -2.71 3.60 -0.68
N THR A 14 -3.98 3.19 -0.65
CA THR A 14 -4.75 2.96 -1.88
C THR A 14 -6.19 3.42 -1.73
N ASP A 15 -6.76 4.07 -2.76
CA ASP A 15 -8.19 4.42 -2.85
C ASP A 15 -9.03 3.30 -3.49
N ARG A 16 -8.36 2.33 -4.15
CA ARG A 16 -8.99 1.18 -4.82
C ARG A 16 -8.09 -0.05 -4.83
N TYR A 17 -8.67 -1.22 -5.03
CA TYR A 17 -7.91 -2.45 -5.26
C TYR A 17 -7.35 -2.50 -6.68
N ILE A 18 -6.04 -2.65 -6.80
CA ILE A 18 -5.35 -2.84 -8.09
C ILE A 18 -4.98 -4.32 -8.20
N ILE A 19 -5.82 -5.11 -8.84
CA ILE A 19 -5.70 -6.58 -8.87
C ILE A 19 -4.42 -7.05 -9.56
N THR A 20 -3.96 -6.30 -10.55
CA THR A 20 -2.74 -6.61 -11.32
C THR A 20 -1.46 -6.59 -10.46
N VAL A 21 -1.48 -5.99 -9.26
CA VAL A 21 -0.31 -6.01 -8.36
C VAL A 21 -0.25 -7.25 -7.44
N ILE A 22 -1.31 -8.05 -7.36
CA ILE A 22 -1.39 -9.22 -6.46
C ILE A 22 -0.23 -10.20 -6.68
N PRO A 23 0.14 -10.58 -7.92
CA PRO A 23 1.29 -11.46 -8.13
C PRO A 23 2.60 -10.88 -7.57
N SER A 24 2.82 -9.57 -7.69
CA SER A 24 4.03 -8.94 -7.14
C SER A 24 4.02 -8.93 -5.61
N TRP A 25 2.86 -8.77 -4.98
CA TRP A 25 2.74 -8.91 -3.53
C TRP A 25 3.03 -10.34 -3.07
N ASN A 26 2.51 -11.35 -3.77
CA ASN A 26 2.79 -12.74 -3.44
C ASN A 26 4.29 -13.02 -3.49
N ASP A 27 4.95 -12.65 -4.60
CA ASP A 27 6.39 -12.86 -4.75
C ASP A 27 7.18 -12.18 -3.62
N ALA A 28 6.78 -10.96 -3.21
CA ALA A 28 7.45 -10.23 -2.13
C ALA A 28 7.25 -10.91 -0.77
N LEU A 29 6.03 -11.33 -0.47
CA LEU A 29 5.71 -12.00 0.78
C LEU A 29 6.45 -13.35 0.92
N GLU A 30 6.54 -14.11 -0.16
CA GLU A 30 7.29 -15.38 -0.18
C GLU A 30 8.80 -15.18 0.06
N ARG A 31 9.35 -14.01 -0.30
CA ARG A 31 10.72 -13.62 0.03
C ARG A 31 10.91 -13.14 1.48
N GLY A 32 9.82 -13.03 2.25
CA GLY A 32 9.84 -12.55 3.64
C GLY A 32 9.69 -11.04 3.80
N VAL A 33 9.35 -10.30 2.74
CA VAL A 33 9.13 -8.85 2.80
C VAL A 33 7.90 -8.54 3.65
N GLU A 34 8.01 -7.57 4.56
CA GLU A 34 6.87 -7.10 5.35
C GLU A 34 5.96 -6.18 4.54
N ALA A 35 4.65 -6.33 4.71
CA ALA A 35 3.66 -5.59 3.95
C ALA A 35 2.77 -4.76 4.87
N ARG A 36 2.59 -3.49 4.54
CA ARG A 36 1.59 -2.64 5.20
C ARG A 36 0.68 -1.98 4.16
N LEU A 37 -0.61 -2.10 4.37
CA LEU A 37 -1.64 -1.51 3.53
C LEU A 37 -2.55 -0.58 4.37
N LEU A 38 -2.74 0.63 3.87
CA LEU A 38 -3.76 1.57 4.29
C LEU A 38 -4.81 1.71 3.19
N GLU A 39 -6.07 1.61 3.57
CA GLU A 39 -7.22 1.77 2.68
C GLU A 39 -8.34 2.54 3.41
N PRO A 40 -9.23 3.25 2.68
CA PRO A 40 -10.31 3.98 3.30
C PRO A 40 -11.39 3.03 3.80
N GLU A 41 -12.12 3.42 4.85
CA GLU A 41 -13.16 2.57 5.45
C GLU A 41 -14.27 2.17 4.46
N ASN A 42 -14.54 3.03 3.48
CA ASN A 42 -15.57 2.88 2.46
C ASN A 42 -15.04 2.36 1.13
N ILE A 43 -13.84 1.74 1.09
CA ILE A 43 -13.28 1.21 -0.15
C ILE A 43 -14.22 0.19 -0.80
N VAL A 44 -14.44 0.33 -2.10
CA VAL A 44 -15.22 -0.62 -2.89
C VAL A 44 -14.37 -1.84 -3.20
N ILE A 45 -14.84 -3.04 -2.82
CA ILE A 45 -14.23 -4.31 -3.17
C ILE A 45 -14.79 -4.77 -4.53
N PRO A 46 -13.97 -4.87 -5.60
CA PRO A 46 -14.42 -5.41 -6.87
C PRO A 46 -14.87 -6.89 -6.74
N PRO A 47 -15.90 -7.35 -7.46
CA PRO A 47 -16.34 -8.75 -7.42
C PRO A 47 -15.24 -9.77 -7.74
N GLU A 48 -14.31 -9.41 -8.62
CA GLU A 48 -13.17 -10.21 -9.05
C GLU A 48 -11.98 -10.17 -8.06
N PHE A 49 -12.06 -9.34 -7.00
CA PHE A 49 -10.95 -9.20 -6.05
C PHE A 49 -10.82 -10.46 -5.19
N ASN A 50 -9.68 -11.12 -5.33
CA ASN A 50 -9.28 -12.24 -4.48
C ASN A 50 -7.82 -12.07 -4.07
N ARG A 51 -7.57 -11.92 -2.77
CA ARG A 51 -6.22 -11.83 -2.20
C ARG A 51 -5.38 -13.10 -2.42
N GLY A 52 -6.01 -14.25 -2.68
CA GLY A 52 -5.33 -15.52 -2.83
C GLY A 52 -4.76 -16.08 -1.51
N PRO A 53 -4.19 -17.29 -1.53
CA PRO A 53 -3.72 -17.96 -0.32
C PRO A 53 -2.49 -17.28 0.32
N VAL A 54 -1.54 -16.78 -0.48
CA VAL A 54 -0.28 -16.20 0.03
C VAL A 54 -0.54 -14.96 0.89
N ILE A 55 -1.32 -13.99 0.39
CA ILE A 55 -1.68 -12.80 1.18
C ILE A 55 -2.53 -13.19 2.40
N ARG A 56 -3.43 -14.17 2.29
CA ARG A 56 -4.24 -14.64 3.43
C ARG A 56 -3.36 -15.19 4.55
N GLU A 57 -2.40 -16.04 4.22
CA GLU A 57 -1.45 -16.60 5.19
C GLU A 57 -0.56 -15.51 5.80
N ALA A 58 -0.05 -14.59 4.98
CA ALA A 58 0.74 -13.46 5.46
C ALA A 58 -0.03 -12.55 6.43
N VAL A 59 -1.34 -12.37 6.22
CA VAL A 59 -2.20 -11.65 7.16
C VAL A 59 -2.31 -12.40 8.49
N LEU A 60 -2.51 -13.72 8.47
CA LEU A 60 -2.60 -14.54 9.68
C LEU A 60 -1.30 -14.53 10.49
N ASN A 61 -0.16 -14.57 9.80
CA ASN A 61 1.17 -14.55 10.41
C ASN A 61 1.68 -13.12 10.70
N GLN A 62 0.83 -12.09 10.55
CA GLN A 62 1.15 -10.68 10.79
C GLN A 62 2.26 -10.08 9.89
N GLN A 63 2.66 -10.77 8.82
CA GLN A 63 3.57 -10.25 7.80
C GLN A 63 2.89 -9.24 6.87
N PHE A 64 1.58 -9.38 6.64
CA PHE A 64 0.76 -8.41 5.91
C PHE A 64 -0.24 -7.75 6.85
N LEU A 65 0.00 -6.49 7.17
CA LEU A 65 -0.87 -5.68 8.03
C LEU A 65 -1.76 -4.77 7.19
N ASN A 66 -3.07 -4.90 7.36
CA ASN A 66 -4.04 -4.01 6.71
C ASN A 66 -4.74 -3.14 7.75
N ARG A 67 -4.74 -1.82 7.56
CA ARG A 67 -5.41 -0.86 8.46
C ARG A 67 -6.29 0.10 7.67
N LEU A 68 -7.30 0.60 8.35
CA LEU A 68 -8.32 1.48 7.83
C LEU A 68 -8.06 2.91 8.27
N VAL A 69 -8.24 3.85 7.35
CA VAL A 69 -8.21 5.30 7.58
C VAL A 69 -9.54 5.91 7.15
N ASN A 70 -9.90 7.07 7.71
CA ASN A 70 -11.13 7.77 7.33
C ASN A 70 -11.09 8.20 5.86
N ASP A 71 -9.98 8.85 5.47
CA ASP A 71 -9.76 9.35 4.12
C ASP A 71 -8.34 8.99 3.64
N VAL A 72 -8.23 8.77 2.34
CA VAL A 72 -6.94 8.59 1.65
C VAL A 72 -6.57 9.88 0.92
N PRO A 73 -5.65 10.70 1.46
CA PRO A 73 -5.30 11.98 0.85
C PRO A 73 -4.43 11.83 -0.40
N VAL A 74 -3.77 10.66 -0.56
CA VAL A 74 -2.90 10.32 -1.69
C VAL A 74 -2.92 8.81 -1.92
N PHE A 75 -2.79 8.37 -3.17
CA PHE A 75 -2.26 7.03 -3.41
C PHE A 75 -0.75 7.09 -3.23
N MET A 76 -0.19 6.09 -2.55
CA MET A 76 1.24 6.02 -2.33
C MET A 76 1.71 4.57 -2.28
N SER A 77 2.87 4.26 -2.86
CA SER A 77 3.54 2.98 -2.68
C SER A 77 5.05 3.18 -2.58
N LEU A 78 5.67 2.66 -1.53
CA LEU A 78 7.11 2.81 -1.27
C LEU A 78 7.71 1.53 -0.67
N SER A 79 9.02 1.37 -0.80
CA SER A 79 9.84 0.38 -0.08
C SER A 79 11.00 1.05 0.67
N GLU A 80 11.92 0.26 1.22
CA GLU A 80 13.16 0.75 1.80
C GLU A 80 14.06 1.49 0.79
N LYS A 81 13.93 1.17 -0.50
CA LYS A 81 14.78 1.69 -1.57
C LYS A 81 14.25 2.96 -2.22
N HIS A 82 12.95 2.99 -2.57
CA HIS A 82 12.40 4.08 -3.36
C HIS A 82 10.88 4.22 -3.24
N VAL A 83 10.39 5.37 -3.72
CA VAL A 83 8.98 5.67 -3.86
C VAL A 83 8.53 5.37 -5.28
N ALA A 84 7.65 4.38 -5.42
CA ALA A 84 7.19 3.86 -6.70
C ALA A 84 6.01 4.62 -7.30
N GLY A 85 5.40 5.50 -6.52
CA GLY A 85 4.24 6.27 -6.93
C GLY A 85 3.70 7.07 -5.75
N ILE A 86 3.62 8.39 -5.91
CA ILE A 86 2.77 9.28 -5.11
C ILE A 86 1.83 9.98 -6.08
N CYS A 87 0.54 9.73 -5.93
CA CYS A 87 -0.51 10.27 -6.78
C CYS A 87 -1.46 11.09 -5.92
N PHE A 88 -1.74 12.32 -6.37
CA PHE A 88 -2.57 13.27 -5.65
C PHE A 88 -3.99 13.29 -6.22
N PRO A 89 -5.00 13.66 -5.42
CA PRO A 89 -6.34 13.87 -5.92
C PRO A 89 -6.37 15.02 -6.94
N ALA A 90 -7.18 14.86 -7.98
CA ALA A 90 -7.59 15.94 -8.86
C ALA A 90 -8.63 16.84 -8.15
N ASN A 91 -9.04 17.92 -8.82
CA ASN A 91 -10.02 18.87 -8.29
C ASN A 91 -11.40 18.24 -7.99
N ASP A 92 -11.70 17.07 -8.55
CA ASP A 92 -12.92 16.30 -8.29
C ASP A 92 -12.79 15.30 -7.13
N GLY A 93 -11.64 15.29 -6.44
CA GLY A 93 -11.33 14.41 -5.32
C GLY A 93 -10.87 13.01 -5.72
N ARG A 94 -10.88 12.64 -7.02
CA ARG A 94 -10.40 11.33 -7.47
C ARG A 94 -8.88 11.35 -7.58
N ILE A 95 -8.22 10.27 -7.18
CA ILE A 95 -6.78 10.13 -7.37
C ILE A 95 -6.43 10.21 -8.86
N ASP A 96 -5.56 11.15 -9.19
CA ASP A 96 -4.92 11.26 -10.50
C ASP A 96 -3.66 10.41 -10.53
N TYR A 97 -3.72 9.31 -11.27
CA TYR A 97 -2.65 8.31 -11.33
C TYR A 97 -1.42 8.71 -12.15
N ARG A 98 -1.33 9.95 -12.64
CA ARG A 98 -0.14 10.53 -13.32
C ARG A 98 1.00 10.89 -12.35
N GLY A 99 1.04 10.28 -11.17
CA GLY A 99 1.89 10.67 -10.05
C GLY A 99 3.40 10.58 -10.27
N PHE A 100 4.14 10.73 -9.18
CA PHE A 100 5.59 10.84 -9.18
C PHE A 100 6.27 9.59 -8.64
N VAL A 101 7.43 9.26 -9.20
CA VAL A 101 8.36 8.26 -8.67
C VAL A 101 9.64 8.97 -8.24
N SER A 102 10.31 8.47 -7.21
CA SER A 102 11.56 9.09 -6.75
C SER A 102 12.44 8.12 -5.97
N GLU A 103 13.74 8.22 -6.21
CA GLU A 103 14.81 7.59 -5.42
C GLU A 103 15.51 8.61 -4.51
N ASP A 104 15.10 9.89 -4.52
CA ASP A 104 15.68 10.93 -3.68
C ASP A 104 15.42 10.61 -2.20
N PRO A 105 16.46 10.49 -1.35
CA PRO A 105 16.31 10.18 0.06
C PRO A 105 15.41 11.16 0.82
N THR A 106 15.36 12.42 0.39
CA THR A 106 14.49 13.46 0.96
C THR A 106 13.03 13.18 0.67
N VAL A 107 12.71 12.77 -0.57
CA VAL A 107 11.35 12.38 -0.96
C VAL A 107 10.94 11.10 -0.25
N LEU A 108 11.84 10.12 -0.17
CA LEU A 108 11.60 8.88 0.56
C LEU A 108 11.32 9.14 2.05
N LYS A 109 12.09 10.01 2.69
CA LYS A 109 11.86 10.42 4.07
C LYS A 109 10.48 11.08 4.24
N TRP A 110 10.15 12.05 3.38
CA TRP A 110 8.84 12.70 3.43
C TRP A 110 7.67 11.72 3.26
N ALA A 111 7.80 10.78 2.32
CA ALA A 111 6.78 9.76 2.06
C ALA A 111 6.59 8.82 3.27
N LYS A 112 7.70 8.42 3.92
CA LYS A 112 7.67 7.64 5.16
C LYS A 112 7.01 8.41 6.32
N ASP A 113 7.38 9.68 6.51
CA ASP A 113 6.80 10.53 7.56
C ASP A 113 5.28 10.68 7.37
N LEU A 114 4.83 10.90 6.13
CA LEU A 114 3.39 10.94 5.80
C LEU A 114 2.70 9.59 6.07
N TYR A 115 3.31 8.49 5.64
CA TYR A 115 2.77 7.14 5.86
C TYR A 115 2.58 6.86 7.35
N GLU A 116 3.63 7.07 8.15
CA GLU A 116 3.61 6.80 9.59
C GLU A 116 2.64 7.71 10.34
N ASN A 117 2.46 8.97 9.89
CA ASN A 117 1.44 9.84 10.44
C ASN A 117 0.03 9.26 10.25
N LEU A 118 -0.28 8.74 9.06
CA LEU A 118 -1.57 8.11 8.77
C LEU A 118 -1.70 6.76 9.48
N TRP A 119 -0.63 5.97 9.51
CA TRP A 119 -0.57 4.66 10.18
C TRP A 119 -0.88 4.78 11.67
N SER A 120 -0.30 5.76 12.37
CA SER A 120 -0.55 5.97 13.81
C SER A 120 -2.00 6.34 14.13
N LYS A 121 -2.73 6.93 13.19
CA LYS A 121 -4.15 7.30 13.31
C LYS A 121 -5.11 6.24 12.77
N SER A 122 -4.58 5.19 12.15
CA SER A 122 -5.36 4.12 11.52
C SER A 122 -5.80 3.07 12.53
N ARG A 123 -6.87 2.33 12.20
CA ARG A 123 -7.34 1.18 12.99
C ARG A 123 -7.12 -0.13 12.23
N PRO A 124 -6.81 -1.25 12.89
CA PRO A 124 -6.71 -2.55 12.20
C PRO A 124 -7.96 -2.86 11.38
N LYS A 125 -7.79 -3.35 10.15
CA LYS A 125 -8.91 -3.94 9.40
C LYS A 125 -9.23 -5.29 10.03
N PRO A 126 -10.50 -5.56 10.40
CA PRO A 126 -10.90 -6.88 10.89
C PRO A 126 -10.55 -7.99 9.89
N LEU A 127 -10.17 -9.14 10.41
CA LEU A 127 -10.00 -10.37 9.64
C LEU A 127 -11.40 -10.91 9.31
N THR A 128 -11.98 -10.45 8.21
CA THR A 128 -13.22 -11.00 7.63
C THR A 128 -12.90 -12.08 6.63
#